data_AF-A0ABD3XQP8-F1
#
_entry.id   AF-A0ABD3XQP8-F1
#
_cell.length_a   1.000
_cell.length_b   1.000
_cell.length_c   1.000
_cell.angle_alpha   90.00
_cell.angle_beta   90.00
_cell.angle_gamma   90.00
#
_symmetry.space_group_name_H-M   'P 1'
#
loop_
_entity.id
_entity.type
_entity.pdbx_description
1 polymer ?
#
loop_
_entity_poly.entity_id
_entity_poly.type
_entity_poly.pdbx_seq_one_letter_code
_entity_poly.pdbx_strand_id
1 'polypeptide(L)'
;MFRCTEHTSFPVEYYCKGHGSQLCIKCSVDDHASCPEVIKLANQTPDLSKALNQMKEQMKILEDQLKQFATISVLNLSKLESDVNNLTIEIRTLKKKVNDTLDDLEKRVKEEGNRLFSDEKKRIEETNQRCQSHVMAIRNSNVVLESVCKYATQNQMFLLVKKITNQCFMSERYNDDMFSKNDIVTLQLEVNPQLNSVINIPRGELGTLRMKKNGEITVVSDEFKALKECIVERVNVKDIKGLKDKTPCYTKVTFTSHEQLLLVDSKNKMLYLLDSFYNIVCSHIFLDSPFD
;
A
#
# COMPACT_ATOMS: atom_id res chain seq x y z
N MET A 1 -40.76 -1.42 -47.78
CA MET A 1 -40.18 -0.48 -48.76
C MET A 1 -40.40 0.92 -48.23
N PHE A 2 -39.35 1.67 -47.93
CA PHE A 2 -39.46 3.01 -47.35
C PHE A 2 -39.95 4.00 -48.43
N ARG A 3 -40.92 4.85 -48.08
CA ARG A 3 -41.51 5.86 -48.97
C ARG A 3 -41.01 7.24 -48.56
N CYS A 4 -40.88 8.14 -49.54
CA CYS A 4 -40.48 9.52 -49.24
C CYS A 4 -41.57 10.21 -48.41
N THR A 5 -41.16 11.01 -47.43
CA THR A 5 -42.06 11.76 -46.55
C THR A 5 -42.85 12.83 -47.30
N GLU A 6 -42.20 13.53 -48.24
CA GLU A 6 -42.81 14.57 -49.06
C GLU A 6 -43.54 14.01 -50.30
N HIS A 7 -43.04 12.88 -50.82
CA HIS A 7 -43.54 12.26 -52.05
C HIS A 7 -43.96 10.81 -51.78
N THR A 8 -45.04 10.65 -51.03
CA THR A 8 -45.53 9.34 -50.53
C THR A 8 -45.78 8.31 -51.62
N SER A 9 -46.08 8.73 -52.85
CA SER A 9 -46.25 7.84 -54.00
C SER A 9 -44.94 7.22 -54.52
N PHE A 10 -43.78 7.79 -54.19
CA PHE A 10 -42.48 7.36 -54.71
C PHE A 10 -41.64 6.64 -53.64
N PRO A 11 -40.97 5.53 -53.99
CA PRO A 11 -40.04 4.86 -53.10
C PRO A 11 -38.76 5.68 -52.91
N VAL A 12 -38.11 5.47 -51.76
CA VAL A 12 -36.77 6.00 -51.48
C VAL A 12 -35.75 5.13 -52.21
N GLU A 13 -34.98 5.72 -53.12
CA GLU A 13 -34.04 5.01 -54.00
C GLU A 13 -32.65 5.68 -54.08
N TYR A 14 -32.52 6.90 -53.57
CA TYR A 14 -31.32 7.71 -53.65
C TYR A 14 -30.88 8.16 -52.25
N TYR A 15 -29.61 8.50 -52.11
CA TYR A 15 -29.02 9.07 -50.91
C TYR A 15 -28.18 10.27 -51.28
N CYS A 16 -28.42 11.42 -50.65
CA CYS A 16 -27.56 12.59 -50.80
C CYS A 16 -26.55 12.61 -49.66
N LYS A 17 -25.26 12.43 -49.97
CA LYS A 17 -24.20 12.45 -48.95
C LYS A 17 -24.08 13.82 -48.28
N GLY A 18 -24.12 14.90 -49.07
CA GLY A 18 -23.97 16.27 -48.55
C GLY A 18 -25.05 16.69 -47.54
N HIS A 19 -26.24 16.09 -47.63
CA HIS A 19 -27.35 16.37 -46.69
C HIS A 19 -27.63 15.22 -45.72
N GLY A 20 -26.93 14.08 -45.86
CA GLY A 20 -27.16 12.89 -45.06
C GLY A 20 -28.57 12.30 -45.18
N SER A 21 -29.31 12.60 -46.25
CA SER A 21 -30.74 12.32 -46.37
C SER A 21 -31.06 11.26 -47.43
N GLN A 22 -32.09 10.46 -47.17
CA GLN A 22 -32.61 9.48 -48.11
C GLN A 22 -33.70 10.10 -48.99
N LEU A 23 -33.63 9.91 -50.30
CA LEU A 23 -34.41 10.63 -51.29
C LEU A 23 -35.18 9.68 -52.22
N CYS A 24 -36.38 10.09 -52.65
CA CYS A 24 -36.98 9.52 -53.87
C CYS A 24 -36.45 10.23 -55.11
N ILE A 25 -36.81 9.72 -56.29
CA ILE A 25 -36.43 10.31 -57.58
C ILE A 25 -36.83 11.79 -57.69
N LYS A 26 -38.00 12.19 -57.19
CA LYS A 26 -38.44 13.59 -57.23
C LYS A 26 -37.56 14.50 -56.38
N CYS A 27 -37.35 14.17 -55.11
CA CYS A 27 -36.45 14.95 -54.25
C CYS A 27 -35.01 15.01 -54.82
N SER A 28 -34.55 13.96 -55.50
CA SER A 28 -33.23 13.98 -56.13
C SER A 28 -33.11 14.98 -57.28
N VAL A 29 -34.22 15.27 -57.98
CA VAL A 29 -34.26 16.16 -59.16
C VAL A 29 -34.72 17.58 -58.79
N ASP A 30 -35.64 17.72 -57.84
CA ASP A 30 -36.24 19.01 -57.52
C ASP A 30 -35.36 19.77 -56.52
N ASP A 31 -35.11 19.18 -55.35
CA ASP A 31 -34.41 19.85 -54.24
C ASP A 31 -32.91 19.57 -54.24
N HIS A 32 -32.51 18.41 -54.76
CA HIS A 32 -31.13 17.93 -54.71
C HIS A 32 -30.45 17.82 -56.08
N ALA A 33 -31.02 18.36 -57.18
CA ALA A 33 -30.39 18.28 -58.51
C ALA A 33 -29.02 18.97 -58.58
N SER A 34 -28.81 20.00 -57.76
CA SER A 34 -27.53 20.72 -57.67
C SER A 34 -26.55 20.08 -56.68
N CYS A 35 -26.95 18.99 -56.00
CA CYS A 35 -26.08 18.30 -55.05
C CYS A 35 -25.13 17.36 -55.81
N PRO A 36 -23.81 17.55 -55.69
CA PRO A 36 -22.83 16.77 -56.46
C PRO A 36 -22.74 15.29 -56.06
N GLU A 37 -23.32 14.91 -54.92
CA GLU A 37 -23.13 13.59 -54.30
C GLU A 37 -24.44 12.85 -54.03
N VAL A 38 -25.36 12.88 -54.99
CA VAL A 38 -26.57 12.03 -54.95
C VAL A 38 -26.26 10.69 -55.60
N ILE A 39 -26.34 9.62 -54.82
CA ILE A 39 -26.05 8.25 -55.27
C ILE A 39 -27.31 7.39 -55.21
N LYS A 40 -27.45 6.46 -56.16
CA LYS A 40 -28.53 5.47 -56.13
C LYS A 40 -28.19 4.37 -55.12
N LEU A 41 -29.09 4.10 -54.18
CA LEU A 41 -28.88 3.14 -53.08
C LEU A 41 -28.60 1.72 -53.60
N ALA A 42 -29.23 1.32 -54.71
CA ALA A 42 -29.03 0.02 -55.34
C ALA A 42 -27.56 -0.23 -55.76
N ASN A 43 -26.81 0.84 -56.05
CA ASN A 43 -25.40 0.76 -56.46
C ASN A 43 -24.44 0.65 -55.26
N GLN A 44 -24.93 0.77 -54.02
CA GLN A 44 -24.14 0.72 -52.78
C GLN A 44 -24.41 -0.55 -51.95
N THR A 45 -25.48 -1.28 -52.28
CA THR A 45 -25.93 -2.48 -51.55
C THR A 45 -24.86 -3.56 -51.35
N PRO A 46 -24.00 -3.89 -52.35
CA PRO A 46 -22.93 -4.87 -52.17
C PRO A 46 -21.85 -4.39 -51.17
N ASP A 47 -21.46 -3.13 -51.23
CA ASP A 47 -20.41 -2.55 -50.38
C ASP A 47 -20.89 -2.36 -48.92
N LEU A 48 -22.17 -2.02 -48.73
CA LEU A 48 -22.83 -1.97 -47.43
C LEU A 48 -22.86 -3.35 -46.74
N SER A 49 -23.15 -4.41 -47.50
CA SER A 49 -23.17 -5.77 -46.93
C SER A 49 -21.79 -6.22 -46.44
N LYS A 50 -20.72 -5.86 -47.17
CA LYS A 50 -19.34 -6.13 -46.79
C LYS A 50 -18.92 -5.31 -45.56
N ALA A 51 -19.24 -4.01 -45.53
CA ALA A 51 -18.96 -3.14 -44.39
C ALA A 51 -19.69 -3.59 -43.12
N LEU A 52 -20.95 -4.02 -43.24
CA LEU A 52 -21.74 -4.51 -42.11
C LEU A 52 -21.18 -5.83 -41.55
N ASN A 53 -20.73 -6.74 -42.43
CA ASN A 53 -20.05 -7.97 -41.99
C ASN A 53 -18.71 -7.66 -41.30
N GLN A 54 -17.95 -6.68 -41.78
CA GLN A 54 -16.71 -6.23 -41.13
C GLN A 54 -16.96 -5.61 -39.75
N MET A 55 -17.97 -4.73 -39.62
CA MET A 55 -18.35 -4.16 -38.33
C MET A 55 -18.79 -5.24 -37.34
N LYS A 56 -19.58 -6.23 -37.81
CA LYS A 56 -20.03 -7.34 -36.98
C LYS A 56 -18.86 -8.17 -36.44
N GLU A 57 -17.87 -8.46 -37.27
CA GLU A 57 -16.67 -9.18 -36.85
C GLU A 57 -15.84 -8.36 -35.85
N GLN A 58 -15.66 -7.06 -36.09
CA GLN A 58 -14.96 -6.16 -35.16
C GLN A 58 -15.68 -6.05 -33.81
N MET A 59 -17.01 -5.91 -33.81
CA MET A 59 -17.80 -5.88 -32.58
C MET A 59 -17.66 -7.18 -31.78
N LYS A 60 -17.59 -8.33 -32.46
CA LYS A 60 -17.39 -9.62 -31.82
C LYS A 60 -16.00 -9.72 -31.17
N ILE A 61 -14.94 -9.29 -31.88
CA ILE A 61 -13.59 -9.24 -31.31
C ILE A 61 -13.54 -8.35 -30.07
N LEU A 62 -14.16 -7.17 -30.12
CA LEU A 62 -14.23 -6.25 -28.99
C LEU A 62 -15.01 -6.87 -27.81
N GLU A 63 -16.13 -7.53 -28.08
CA GLU A 63 -16.91 -8.24 -27.06
C GLU A 63 -16.07 -9.33 -26.37
N ASP A 64 -15.33 -10.12 -27.12
CA ASP A 64 -14.45 -11.17 -26.59
C ASP A 64 -13.29 -10.59 -25.77
N GLN A 65 -12.69 -9.49 -26.21
CA GLN A 65 -11.65 -8.77 -25.45
C GLN A 65 -12.19 -8.23 -24.12
N LEU A 66 -13.38 -7.62 -24.13
CA LEU A 66 -14.03 -7.11 -22.91
C LEU A 66 -14.36 -8.25 -21.93
N LYS A 67 -14.83 -9.40 -22.42
CA LYS A 67 -15.06 -10.60 -21.61
C LYS A 67 -13.78 -11.13 -20.97
N GLN A 68 -12.69 -11.18 -21.72
CA GLN A 68 -11.38 -11.59 -21.19
C GLN A 68 -10.89 -10.60 -20.12
N PHE A 69 -11.00 -9.29 -20.37
CA PHE A 69 -10.61 -8.27 -19.40
C PHE A 69 -11.43 -8.35 -18.10
N ALA A 70 -12.74 -8.57 -18.21
CA ALA A 70 -13.60 -8.77 -17.04
C ALA A 70 -13.16 -10.00 -16.22
N THR A 71 -12.83 -11.11 -16.89
CA THR A 71 -12.34 -12.34 -16.24
C THR A 71 -11.01 -12.10 -15.52
N ILE A 72 -10.05 -11.45 -16.17
CA ILE A 72 -8.75 -11.10 -15.57
C ILE A 72 -8.94 -10.18 -14.35
N SER A 73 -9.86 -9.22 -14.43
CA SER A 73 -10.16 -8.29 -13.33
C SER A 73 -10.69 -9.02 -12.10
N VAL A 74 -11.59 -9.99 -12.28
CA VAL A 74 -12.10 -10.83 -11.18
C VAL A 74 -10.98 -11.66 -10.55
N LEU A 75 -10.13 -12.29 -11.37
CA LEU A 75 -8.98 -13.07 -10.86
C LEU A 75 -7.97 -12.19 -10.10
N ASN A 76 -7.70 -10.98 -10.59
CA ASN A 76 -6.83 -10.02 -9.92
C ASN A 76 -7.38 -9.58 -8.56
N LEU A 77 -8.70 -9.35 -8.46
CA LEU A 77 -9.35 -9.05 -7.18
C LEU A 77 -9.21 -10.20 -6.19
N SER A 78 -9.53 -11.42 -6.61
CA SER A 78 -9.40 -12.61 -5.76
C SER A 78 -7.96 -12.84 -5.29
N LYS A 79 -6.97 -12.61 -6.18
CA LYS A 79 -5.56 -12.68 -5.82
C LYS A 79 -5.18 -11.61 -4.80
N LEU A 80 -5.63 -10.37 -4.99
CA LEU A 80 -5.35 -9.28 -4.07
C LEU A 80 -5.95 -9.56 -2.68
N GLU A 81 -7.16 -10.11 -2.60
CA GLU A 81 -7.76 -10.56 -1.35
C GLU A 81 -6.93 -11.66 -0.66
N SER A 82 -6.43 -12.64 -1.43
CA SER A 82 -5.54 -13.68 -0.92
C SER A 82 -4.23 -13.09 -0.40
N ASP A 83 -3.61 -12.15 -1.13
CA ASP A 83 -2.37 -11.48 -0.73
C ASP A 83 -2.56 -10.70 0.59
N VAL A 84 -3.67 -9.98 0.74
CA VAL A 84 -4.02 -9.28 2.00
C VAL A 84 -4.17 -10.26 3.18
N ASN A 85 -4.81 -11.40 2.96
CA ASN A 85 -4.97 -12.43 3.99
C ASN A 85 -3.62 -13.04 4.38
N ASN A 86 -2.76 -13.34 3.40
CA ASN A 86 -1.42 -13.88 3.63
C ASN A 86 -0.55 -12.88 4.42
N LEU A 87 -0.53 -11.61 4.03
CA LEU A 87 0.19 -10.55 4.76
C LEU A 87 -0.30 -10.42 6.21
N THR A 88 -1.61 -10.58 6.44
CA THR A 88 -2.18 -10.56 7.79
C THR A 88 -1.65 -11.73 8.64
N ILE A 89 -1.53 -12.92 8.05
CA ILE A 89 -0.97 -14.11 8.72
C ILE A 89 0.52 -13.91 9.01
N GLU A 90 1.28 -13.37 8.06
CA GLU A 90 2.71 -13.05 8.23
C GLU A 90 2.94 -12.07 9.38
N ILE A 91 2.17 -10.97 9.43
CA ILE A 91 2.23 -9.99 10.52
C ILE A 91 1.96 -10.64 11.88
N ARG A 92 0.92 -11.47 11.98
CA ARG A 92 0.60 -12.21 13.22
C ARG A 92 1.73 -13.15 13.64
N THR A 93 2.33 -13.83 12.67
CA THR A 93 3.43 -14.77 12.89
C THR A 93 4.69 -14.04 13.36
N LEU A 94 5.00 -12.90 12.75
CA LEU A 94 6.11 -12.04 13.18
C LEU A 94 5.92 -11.54 14.61
N LYS A 95 4.72 -11.02 14.94
CA LYS A 95 4.37 -10.59 16.29
C LYS A 95 4.58 -11.72 17.31
N LYS A 96 4.10 -12.93 16.99
CA LYS A 96 4.27 -14.09 17.88
C LYS A 96 5.75 -14.40 18.11
N LYS A 97 6.56 -14.47 17.06
CA LYS A 97 8.01 -14.74 17.17
C LYS A 97 8.73 -13.69 18.03
N VAL A 98 8.39 -12.42 17.88
CA VAL A 98 8.96 -11.34 18.71
C VAL A 98 8.62 -11.55 20.19
N ASN A 99 7.35 -11.82 20.49
CA ASN A 99 6.92 -12.08 21.87
C ASN A 99 7.61 -13.32 22.47
N ASP A 100 7.59 -14.44 21.74
CA ASP A 100 8.23 -15.69 22.20
C ASP A 100 9.72 -15.47 22.51
N THR A 101 10.41 -14.67 21.69
CA THR A 101 11.83 -14.32 21.91
C THR A 101 12.03 -13.45 23.16
N LEU A 102 11.13 -12.49 23.40
CA LEU A 102 11.17 -11.64 24.60
C LEU A 102 10.93 -12.46 25.87
N ASP A 103 9.97 -13.38 25.84
CA ASP A 103 9.67 -14.28 26.96
C ASP A 103 10.89 -15.19 27.27
N ASP A 104 11.56 -15.71 26.24
CA ASP A 104 12.79 -16.50 26.40
C ASP A 104 13.96 -15.68 26.95
N LEU A 105 14.09 -14.41 26.57
CA LEU A 105 15.08 -13.50 27.13
C LEU A 105 14.79 -13.19 28.59
N GLU A 106 13.54 -12.89 28.93
CA GLU A 106 13.10 -12.64 30.31
C GLU A 106 13.39 -13.86 31.20
N LYS A 107 13.02 -15.05 30.73
CA LYS A 107 13.28 -16.31 31.45
C LYS A 107 14.76 -16.50 31.74
N ARG A 108 15.63 -16.30 30.75
CA ARG A 108 17.09 -16.43 30.94
C ARG A 108 17.64 -15.41 31.94
N VAL A 109 17.21 -14.15 31.86
CA VAL A 109 17.64 -13.11 32.81
C VAL A 109 17.17 -13.44 34.24
N LYS A 110 15.94 -13.96 34.41
CA LYS A 110 15.44 -14.41 35.71
C LYS A 110 16.23 -15.60 36.25
N GLU A 111 16.50 -16.60 35.42
CA GLU A 111 17.29 -17.77 35.81
C GLU A 111 18.71 -17.37 36.24
N GLU A 112 19.36 -16.50 35.47
CA GLU A 112 20.69 -15.98 35.80
C GLU A 112 20.68 -15.13 37.07
N GLY A 113 19.70 -14.23 37.22
CA GLY A 113 19.54 -13.43 38.44
C GLY A 113 19.32 -14.29 39.69
N ASN A 114 18.51 -15.34 39.58
CA ASN A 114 18.30 -16.30 40.67
C ASN A 114 19.56 -17.09 41.01
N ARG A 115 20.34 -17.47 39.98
CA ARG A 115 21.62 -18.16 40.16
C ARG A 115 22.62 -17.26 40.91
N LEU A 116 22.84 -16.04 40.42
CA LEU A 116 23.71 -15.05 41.06
C LEU A 116 23.27 -14.77 42.50
N PHE A 117 21.97 -14.59 42.73
CA PHE A 117 21.43 -14.41 44.07
C PHE A 117 21.70 -15.61 44.98
N SER A 118 21.46 -16.83 44.49
CA SER A 118 21.67 -18.05 45.25
C SER A 118 23.14 -18.28 45.60
N ASP A 119 24.04 -18.07 44.65
CA ASP A 119 25.49 -18.20 44.85
C ASP A 119 25.97 -17.19 45.89
N GLU A 120 25.54 -15.93 45.77
CA GLU A 120 25.93 -14.86 46.67
C GLU A 120 25.31 -15.04 48.07
N LYS A 121 24.05 -15.45 48.15
CA LYS A 121 23.39 -15.80 49.41
C LYS A 121 24.15 -16.89 50.15
N LYS A 122 24.54 -17.97 49.46
CA LYS A 122 25.31 -19.06 50.05
C LYS A 122 26.66 -18.56 50.59
N ARG A 123 27.36 -17.72 49.81
CA ARG A 123 28.64 -17.10 50.23
C ARG A 123 28.48 -16.26 51.50
N ILE A 124 27.42 -15.45 51.58
CA ILE A 124 27.11 -14.61 52.75
C ILE A 124 26.74 -15.48 53.96
N GLU A 125 25.94 -16.52 53.78
CA GLU A 125 25.56 -17.46 54.84
C GLU A 125 26.77 -18.20 55.41
N GLU A 126 27.65 -18.73 54.56
CA GLU A 126 28.91 -19.37 54.98
C GLU A 126 29.82 -18.41 55.74
N THR A 127 29.92 -17.17 55.28
CA THR A 127 30.67 -16.10 55.94
C THR A 127 30.10 -15.79 57.32
N ASN A 128 28.78 -15.62 57.41
CA ASN A 128 28.09 -15.36 58.67
C ASN A 128 28.27 -16.51 59.67
N GLN A 129 28.17 -17.76 59.23
CA GLN A 129 28.38 -18.94 60.08
C GLN A 129 29.80 -18.99 60.65
N ARG A 130 30.81 -18.66 59.84
CA ARG A 130 32.20 -18.57 60.31
C ARG A 130 32.38 -17.44 61.32
N CYS A 131 31.81 -16.26 61.06
CA CYS A 131 31.81 -15.14 62.01
C CYS A 131 31.18 -15.54 63.36
N GLN A 132 30.01 -16.20 63.34
CA GLN A 132 29.37 -16.69 64.55
C GLN A 132 30.26 -17.69 65.32
N SER A 133 30.95 -18.58 64.60
CA SER A 133 31.88 -19.53 65.20
C SER A 133 33.05 -18.83 65.91
N HIS A 134 33.63 -17.80 65.29
CA HIS A 134 34.66 -16.97 65.91
C HIS A 134 34.14 -16.21 67.13
N VAL A 135 32.94 -15.62 67.07
CA VAL A 135 32.31 -14.95 68.21
C VAL A 135 32.12 -15.91 69.39
N MET A 136 31.64 -17.13 69.14
CA MET A 136 31.53 -18.15 70.19
C MET A 136 32.89 -18.54 70.76
N ALA A 137 33.90 -18.70 69.92
CA ALA A 137 35.25 -19.06 70.33
C ALA A 137 35.85 -17.98 71.25
N ILE A 138 35.67 -16.70 70.91
CA ILE A 138 36.09 -15.55 71.74
C ILE A 138 35.31 -15.53 73.06
N ARG A 139 33.99 -15.72 73.02
CA ARG A 139 33.15 -15.75 74.23
C ARG A 139 33.57 -16.86 75.20
N ASN A 140 33.88 -18.05 74.68
CA ASN A 140 34.38 -19.16 75.48
C ASN A 140 35.75 -18.84 76.09
N SER A 141 36.66 -18.25 75.32
CA SER A 141 37.96 -17.80 75.83
C SER A 141 37.82 -16.78 76.96
N ASN A 142 36.85 -15.86 76.88
CA ASN A 142 36.59 -14.91 77.96
C ASN A 142 36.12 -15.59 79.25
N VAL A 143 35.19 -16.55 79.16
CA VAL A 143 34.74 -17.33 80.34
C VAL A 143 35.89 -18.10 80.99
N VAL A 144 36.78 -18.68 80.18
CA VAL A 144 37.98 -19.37 80.67
C VAL A 144 38.92 -18.38 81.36
N LEU A 145 39.19 -17.21 80.77
CA LEU A 145 40.02 -16.16 81.39
C LEU A 145 39.48 -15.75 82.76
N GLU A 146 38.18 -15.48 82.87
CA GLU A 146 37.55 -15.09 84.14
C GLU A 146 37.72 -16.16 85.23
N SER A 147 37.62 -17.43 84.85
CA SER A 147 37.78 -18.56 85.77
C SER A 147 39.24 -18.72 86.22
N VAL A 148 40.17 -18.57 85.27
CA VAL A 148 41.61 -18.65 85.51
C VAL A 148 42.09 -17.55 86.46
N CYS A 149 41.59 -16.32 86.29
CA CYS A 149 41.92 -15.21 87.17
C CYS A 149 41.50 -15.43 88.63
N LYS A 150 40.48 -16.26 88.89
CA LYS A 150 39.93 -16.51 90.23
C LYS A 150 40.54 -17.72 90.93
N TYR A 151 40.90 -18.78 90.18
CA TYR A 151 41.12 -20.10 90.78
C TYR A 151 42.38 -20.84 90.29
N ALA A 152 43.12 -20.33 89.29
CA ALA A 152 44.22 -21.08 88.69
C ALA A 152 45.58 -20.83 89.36
N THR A 153 46.46 -21.83 89.30
CA THR A 153 47.88 -21.68 89.67
C THR A 153 48.65 -20.86 88.64
N GLN A 154 49.80 -20.28 89.00
CA GLN A 154 50.62 -19.46 88.08
C GLN A 154 51.00 -20.19 86.78
N ASN A 155 51.36 -21.48 86.86
CA ASN A 155 51.70 -22.27 85.67
C ASN A 155 50.49 -22.51 84.75
N GLN A 156 49.31 -22.75 85.32
CA GLN A 156 48.07 -22.90 84.54
C GLN A 156 47.65 -21.58 83.89
N MET A 157 47.79 -20.47 84.62
CA MET A 157 47.59 -19.12 84.10
C MET A 157 48.46 -18.86 82.87
N PHE A 158 49.77 -19.11 82.97
CA PHE A 158 50.71 -18.87 81.88
C PHE A 158 50.35 -19.64 80.61
N LEU A 159 50.06 -20.94 80.73
CA LEU A 159 49.71 -21.80 79.59
C LEU A 159 48.39 -21.38 78.94
N LEU A 160 47.36 -21.08 79.75
CA LEU A 160 46.03 -20.71 79.24
C LEU A 160 46.04 -19.33 78.60
N VAL A 161 46.73 -18.36 79.19
CA VAL A 161 46.92 -17.02 78.59
C VAL A 161 47.60 -17.15 77.23
N LYS A 162 48.70 -17.93 77.11
CA LYS A 162 49.37 -18.13 75.81
C LYS A 162 48.45 -18.73 74.76
N LYS A 163 47.63 -19.71 75.12
CA LYS A 163 46.66 -20.34 74.19
C LYS A 163 45.61 -19.34 73.73
N ILE A 164 45.09 -18.51 74.64
CA ILE A 164 44.07 -17.51 74.33
C ILE A 164 44.64 -16.36 73.51
N THR A 165 45.86 -15.89 73.82
CA THR A 165 46.55 -14.89 73.01
C THR A 165 46.70 -15.35 71.55
N ASN A 166 47.07 -16.62 71.33
CA ASN A 166 47.14 -17.17 69.98
C ASN A 166 45.76 -17.19 69.28
N GLN A 167 44.69 -17.50 70.01
CA GLN A 167 43.34 -17.51 69.46
C GLN A 167 42.80 -16.11 69.14
N CYS A 168 43.17 -15.09 69.94
CA CYS A 168 42.91 -13.68 69.64
C CYS A 168 43.65 -13.26 68.37
N PHE A 169 44.94 -13.55 68.26
CA PHE A 169 45.75 -13.24 67.08
C PHE A 169 45.17 -13.86 65.79
N MET A 170 44.74 -15.12 65.85
CA MET A 170 44.11 -15.78 64.69
C MET A 170 42.76 -15.14 64.32
N SER A 171 41.97 -14.70 65.32
CA SER A 171 40.69 -14.02 65.07
C SER A 171 40.88 -12.59 64.52
N GLU A 172 41.90 -11.86 64.98
CA GLU A 172 42.27 -10.55 64.43
C GLU A 172 42.65 -10.66 62.96
N ARG A 173 43.55 -11.60 62.64
CA ARG A 173 43.97 -11.83 61.25
C ARG A 173 42.81 -12.23 60.34
N TYR A 174 41.84 -12.99 60.87
CA TYR A 174 40.62 -13.33 60.15
C TYR A 174 39.70 -12.13 59.93
N ASN A 175 39.55 -11.25 60.93
CA ASN A 175 38.80 -10.00 60.80
C ASN A 175 39.40 -9.10 59.72
N ASP A 176 40.72 -8.93 59.70
CA ASP A 176 41.41 -8.13 58.68
C ASP A 176 41.17 -8.68 57.27
N ASP A 177 41.22 -10.01 57.11
CA ASP A 177 40.93 -10.68 55.84
C ASP A 177 39.45 -10.52 55.43
N MET A 178 38.53 -10.52 56.39
CA MET A 178 37.10 -10.31 56.14
C MET A 178 36.79 -8.87 55.76
N PHE A 179 37.24 -7.89 56.54
CA PHE A 179 36.97 -6.47 56.27
C PHE A 179 37.60 -5.99 54.96
N SER A 180 38.71 -6.61 54.52
CA SER A 180 39.32 -6.30 53.22
C SER A 180 38.60 -6.94 52.02
N LYS A 181 37.70 -7.91 52.23
CA LYS A 181 37.04 -8.68 51.16
C LYS A 181 35.52 -8.60 51.14
N ASN A 182 34.90 -7.97 52.14
CA ASN A 182 33.44 -7.91 52.23
C ASN A 182 32.90 -6.64 51.58
N ASP A 183 32.52 -6.77 50.31
CA ASP A 183 31.79 -5.72 49.60
C ASP A 183 30.28 -5.84 49.85
N ILE A 184 29.61 -4.69 49.86
CA ILE A 184 28.15 -4.65 49.82
C ILE A 184 27.73 -4.98 48.38
N VAL A 185 27.10 -6.14 48.19
CA VAL A 185 26.68 -6.61 46.87
C VAL A 185 25.27 -6.13 46.55
N THR A 186 25.08 -5.56 45.36
CA THR A 186 23.78 -5.15 44.83
C THR A 186 23.56 -5.73 43.44
N LEU A 187 22.36 -6.27 43.18
CA LEU A 187 21.96 -6.70 41.85
C LEU A 187 21.38 -5.53 41.06
N GLN A 188 21.92 -5.28 39.86
CA GLN A 188 21.44 -4.26 38.94
C GLN A 188 21.24 -4.87 37.56
N LEU A 189 20.16 -4.48 36.88
CA LEU A 189 19.88 -4.89 35.51
C LEU A 189 20.36 -3.80 34.55
N GLU A 190 21.35 -4.12 33.73
CA GLU A 190 21.76 -3.30 32.60
C GLU A 190 21.00 -3.74 31.35
N VAL A 191 20.08 -2.90 30.89
CA VAL A 191 19.27 -3.19 29.70
C VAL A 191 20.13 -3.03 28.45
N ASN A 192 20.08 -4.02 27.55
CA ASN A 192 20.78 -3.95 26.27
C ASN A 192 20.32 -2.69 25.49
N PRO A 193 21.24 -1.77 25.11
CA PRO A 193 20.92 -0.54 24.38
C PRO A 193 20.17 -0.77 23.06
N GLN A 194 20.40 -1.91 22.40
CA GLN A 194 19.70 -2.26 21.15
C GLN A 194 18.20 -2.48 21.37
N LEU A 195 17.79 -2.93 22.57
CA LEU A 195 16.37 -3.12 22.90
C LEU A 195 15.60 -1.80 22.85
N ASN A 196 16.24 -0.70 23.26
CA ASN A 196 15.64 0.64 23.20
C ASN A 196 15.34 1.07 21.75
N SER A 197 16.16 0.64 20.78
CA SER A 197 15.91 0.96 19.36
C SER A 197 14.68 0.22 18.81
N VAL A 198 14.36 -0.96 19.35
CA VAL A 198 13.20 -1.76 18.95
C VAL A 198 11.93 -1.27 19.64
N ILE A 199 12.02 -0.85 20.91
CA ILE A 199 10.88 -0.38 21.72
C ILE A 199 10.47 1.05 21.32
N ASN A 200 11.43 1.89 20.91
CA ASN A 200 11.19 3.28 20.53
C ASN A 200 10.93 3.49 19.04
N ILE A 201 10.58 2.44 18.29
CA ILE A 201 10.07 2.62 16.93
C ILE A 201 8.85 3.55 17.02
N PRO A 202 8.80 4.66 16.24
CA PRO A 202 7.69 5.60 16.28
C PRO A 202 6.35 4.87 16.21
N ARG A 203 5.41 5.23 17.10
CA ARG A 203 4.07 4.63 17.16
C ARG A 203 3.43 4.67 15.76
N GLY A 204 3.43 3.53 15.07
CA GLY A 204 2.78 3.38 13.76
C GLY A 204 3.53 2.56 12.71
N GLU A 205 4.84 2.34 12.85
CA GLU A 205 5.63 1.72 11.79
C GLU A 205 6.08 0.28 12.13
N LEU A 206 5.21 -0.70 11.89
CA LEU A 206 5.63 -2.12 11.84
C LEU A 206 6.36 -2.44 10.52
N GLY A 207 6.07 -1.67 9.48
CA GLY A 207 6.60 -1.81 8.14
C GLY A 207 5.78 -1.00 7.15
N THR A 208 6.26 -0.89 5.91
CA THR A 208 5.56 -0.17 4.84
C THR A 208 4.97 -1.16 3.83
N LEU A 209 3.65 -1.17 3.71
CA LEU A 209 2.98 -1.90 2.62
C LEU A 209 3.14 -1.12 1.31
N ARG A 210 3.55 -1.81 0.25
CA ARG A 210 3.68 -1.24 -1.10
C ARG A 210 3.00 -2.13 -2.12
N MET A 211 2.03 -1.57 -2.83
CA MET A 211 1.46 -2.22 -4.01
C MET A 211 2.47 -2.15 -5.17
N LYS A 212 2.83 -3.31 -5.70
CA LYS A 212 3.58 -3.41 -6.96
C LYS A 212 2.60 -3.73 -8.08
N LYS A 213 2.52 -2.87 -9.09
CA LYS A 213 1.79 -3.13 -10.33
C LYS A 213 2.78 -3.76 -11.30
N ASN A 214 2.61 -5.04 -11.60
CA ASN A 214 3.45 -5.76 -12.55
C ASN A 214 2.71 -5.86 -13.89
N GLY A 215 3.19 -5.14 -14.90
CA GLY A 215 2.74 -5.25 -16.29
C GLY A 215 1.51 -4.39 -16.65
N GLU A 216 1.57 -3.82 -17.85
CA GLU A 216 0.39 -3.37 -18.57
C GLU A 216 -0.26 -4.59 -19.21
N ILE A 217 -1.58 -4.73 -19.06
CA ILE A 217 -2.33 -5.68 -19.89
C ILE A 217 -2.29 -5.09 -21.31
N THR A 218 -1.37 -5.57 -22.14
CA THR A 218 -1.33 -5.24 -23.55
C THR A 218 -2.51 -5.94 -24.21
N VAL A 219 -3.67 -5.29 -24.22
CA VAL A 219 -4.73 -5.68 -25.15
C VAL A 219 -4.17 -5.34 -26.52
N VAL A 220 -3.81 -6.36 -27.30
CA VAL A 220 -3.47 -6.19 -28.71
C VAL A 220 -4.76 -5.78 -29.42
N SER A 221 -5.03 -4.48 -29.36
CA SER A 221 -5.92 -3.81 -30.28
C SER A 221 -5.11 -3.72 -31.57
N ASP A 222 -5.33 -4.66 -32.50
CA ASP A 222 -5.20 -4.28 -33.90
C ASP A 222 -6.08 -3.04 -34.03
N GLU A 223 -5.45 -1.89 -34.30
CA GLU A 223 -6.12 -0.61 -34.40
C GLU A 223 -7.44 -0.83 -35.10
N PHE A 224 -8.53 -0.33 -34.51
CA PHE A 224 -9.77 -0.18 -35.23
C PHE A 224 -9.38 0.55 -36.51
N LYS A 225 -9.22 -0.19 -37.61
CA LYS A 225 -9.33 0.37 -38.94
C LYS A 225 -10.79 0.74 -38.96
N ALA A 226 -11.10 1.90 -38.34
CA ALA A 226 -12.23 2.73 -38.68
C ALA A 226 -12.27 2.57 -40.17
N LEU A 227 -13.34 1.88 -40.65
CA LEU A 227 -13.52 1.54 -42.05
C LEU A 227 -12.85 2.65 -42.79
N LYS A 228 -11.65 2.37 -43.36
CA LYS A 228 -10.94 3.38 -44.13
C LYS A 228 -12.06 3.98 -44.92
N GLU A 229 -12.30 5.28 -44.74
CA GLU A 229 -13.38 5.98 -45.40
C GLU A 229 -13.45 5.34 -46.78
N CYS A 230 -14.62 5.03 -47.32
CA CYS A 230 -14.67 4.92 -48.77
C CYS A 230 -14.22 6.32 -49.26
N ILE A 231 -12.89 6.51 -49.35
CA ILE A 231 -12.19 7.73 -49.69
C ILE A 231 -12.47 7.81 -51.17
N VAL A 232 -13.57 8.44 -51.50
CA VAL A 232 -13.55 9.33 -52.64
C VAL A 232 -12.87 10.59 -52.13
N GLU A 233 -11.83 11.00 -52.84
CA GLU A 233 -10.95 12.12 -52.52
C GLU A 233 -11.75 13.36 -52.10
N ARG A 234 -11.30 14.00 -51.01
CA ARG A 234 -11.82 15.28 -50.48
C ARG A 234 -11.89 16.34 -51.58
N VAL A 235 -12.96 17.16 -51.60
CA VAL A 235 -12.83 18.64 -51.56
C VAL A 235 -14.11 19.31 -50.97
N ASN A 236 -13.87 20.21 -50.01
CA ASN A 236 -14.68 21.31 -49.45
C ASN A 236 -15.91 21.04 -48.58
N VAL A 237 -15.66 21.23 -47.28
CA VAL A 237 -16.61 21.31 -46.17
C VAL A 237 -17.32 22.67 -46.16
N LYS A 238 -18.64 22.63 -45.92
CA LYS A 238 -19.51 23.74 -45.46
C LYS A 238 -20.49 23.10 -44.46
N ASP A 239 -20.98 23.69 -43.39
CA ASP A 239 -20.67 24.91 -42.65
C ASP A 239 -21.68 24.86 -41.47
N ILE A 240 -21.31 24.43 -40.25
CA ILE A 240 -22.26 24.32 -39.12
C ILE A 240 -22.44 25.70 -38.44
N LYS A 241 -23.50 26.46 -38.77
CA LYS A 241 -23.69 27.82 -38.20
C LYS A 241 -24.22 27.80 -36.76
N GLY A 242 -23.50 28.42 -35.83
CA GLY A 242 -24.07 28.87 -34.56
C GLY A 242 -24.95 30.12 -34.77
N LEU A 243 -25.95 30.34 -33.90
CA LEU A 243 -26.96 31.41 -34.00
C LEU A 243 -26.40 32.86 -34.11
N LYS A 244 -25.09 33.07 -33.96
CA LYS A 244 -24.42 34.38 -34.05
C LYS A 244 -23.33 34.46 -35.13
N ASP A 245 -23.03 33.38 -35.84
CA ASP A 245 -21.91 33.33 -36.78
C ASP A 245 -22.36 33.45 -38.23
N LYS A 246 -21.86 34.49 -38.92
CA LYS A 246 -22.12 34.72 -40.35
C LYS A 246 -21.43 33.67 -41.24
N THR A 247 -20.38 33.02 -40.74
CA THR A 247 -19.62 31.95 -41.38
C THR A 247 -19.15 30.96 -40.31
N PRO A 248 -19.42 29.66 -40.44
CA PRO A 248 -19.03 28.69 -39.45
C PRO A 248 -17.66 28.10 -39.73
N CYS A 249 -16.82 28.20 -38.73
CA CYS A 249 -15.53 27.58 -38.73
C CYS A 249 -15.31 27.12 -37.29
N TYR A 250 -15.07 25.82 -37.11
CA TYR A 250 -14.72 25.24 -35.82
C TYR A 250 -13.28 24.80 -35.89
N THR A 251 -12.52 25.08 -34.84
CA THR A 251 -11.08 24.78 -34.83
C THR A 251 -10.85 23.31 -34.48
N LYS A 252 -11.63 22.75 -33.55
CA LYS A 252 -11.46 21.40 -33.02
C LYS A 252 -12.78 20.78 -32.55
N VAL A 253 -12.82 19.45 -32.63
CA VAL A 253 -13.94 18.60 -32.22
C VAL A 253 -13.41 17.45 -31.38
N THR A 254 -14.08 17.12 -30.27
CA THR A 254 -13.79 15.91 -29.48
C THR A 254 -15.06 15.36 -28.82
N PHE A 255 -14.99 14.16 -28.25
CA PHE A 255 -16.10 13.53 -27.54
C PHE A 255 -15.78 13.40 -26.04
N THR A 256 -16.79 13.57 -25.19
CA THR A 256 -16.67 13.28 -23.76
C THR A 256 -16.78 11.78 -23.47
N SER A 257 -16.48 11.37 -22.24
CA SER A 257 -16.68 9.99 -21.75
C SER A 257 -18.15 9.54 -21.74
N HIS A 258 -19.09 10.44 -22.05
CA HIS A 258 -20.53 10.19 -22.15
C HIS A 258 -21.05 10.36 -23.58
N GLU A 259 -20.17 10.25 -24.59
CA GLU A 259 -20.52 10.35 -26.02
C GLU A 259 -21.11 11.71 -26.43
N GLN A 260 -20.87 12.76 -25.65
CA GLN A 260 -21.32 14.12 -25.98
C GLN A 260 -20.27 14.81 -26.84
N LEU A 261 -20.72 15.58 -27.82
CA LEU A 261 -19.85 16.25 -28.79
C LEU A 261 -19.41 17.61 -28.26
N LEU A 262 -18.11 17.87 -28.27
CA LEU A 262 -17.52 19.13 -27.84
C LEU A 262 -16.93 19.86 -29.05
N LEU A 263 -17.38 21.09 -29.32
CA LEU A 263 -16.94 21.92 -30.44
C LEU A 263 -16.33 23.24 -29.94
N VAL A 264 -15.22 23.67 -30.52
CA VAL A 264 -14.64 25.00 -30.29
C VAL A 264 -14.79 25.85 -31.55
N ASP A 265 -15.27 27.08 -31.41
CA ASP A 265 -15.36 28.01 -32.54
C ASP A 265 -13.97 28.40 -33.10
N SER A 266 -13.95 28.92 -34.32
CA SER A 266 -12.72 29.32 -35.03
C SER A 266 -11.85 30.34 -34.31
N LYS A 267 -12.46 31.11 -33.40
CA LYS A 267 -11.78 32.15 -32.64
C LYS A 267 -11.33 31.66 -31.27
N ASN A 268 -11.57 30.40 -30.93
CA ASN A 268 -11.35 29.81 -29.60
C ASN A 268 -11.98 30.63 -28.47
N LYS A 269 -13.11 31.28 -28.75
CA LYS A 269 -13.88 32.10 -27.81
C LYS A 269 -15.13 31.39 -27.29
N MET A 270 -15.58 30.34 -27.96
CA MET A 270 -16.79 29.62 -27.59
C MET A 270 -16.55 28.11 -27.62
N LEU A 271 -16.96 27.45 -26.55
CA LEU A 271 -17.05 26.00 -26.44
C LEU A 271 -18.53 25.58 -26.44
N TYR A 272 -18.91 24.67 -27.32
CA TYR A 272 -20.25 24.08 -27.36
C TYR A 272 -20.16 22.62 -26.93
N LEU A 273 -21.09 22.21 -26.07
CA LEU A 273 -21.36 20.81 -25.76
C LEU A 273 -22.71 20.44 -26.38
N LEU A 274 -22.73 19.40 -27.19
CA LEU A 274 -23.92 18.90 -27.85
C LEU A 274 -24.25 17.49 -27.34
N ASP A 275 -25.55 17.20 -27.22
CA ASP A 275 -26.03 15.86 -26.88
C ASP A 275 -25.92 14.90 -28.09
N SER A 276 -26.32 13.65 -27.86
CA SER A 276 -26.37 12.60 -28.89
C SER A 276 -27.34 12.90 -30.05
N PHE A 277 -28.17 13.94 -29.93
CA PHE A 277 -29.08 14.43 -30.97
C PHE A 277 -28.59 15.74 -31.60
N TYR A 278 -27.36 16.16 -31.31
CA TYR A 278 -26.74 17.40 -31.78
C TYR A 278 -27.47 18.69 -31.34
N ASN A 279 -28.22 18.64 -30.24
CA ASN A 279 -28.73 19.85 -29.60
C ASN A 279 -27.65 20.45 -28.71
N ILE A 280 -27.53 21.78 -28.69
CA ILE A 280 -26.62 22.47 -27.79
C ILE A 280 -27.14 22.30 -26.35
N VAL A 281 -26.41 21.51 -25.57
CA VAL A 281 -26.68 21.29 -24.14
C VAL A 281 -26.14 22.45 -23.33
N CYS A 282 -24.94 22.92 -23.70
CA CYS A 282 -24.26 23.99 -22.98
C CYS A 282 -23.34 24.75 -23.94
N SER A 283 -23.19 26.05 -23.71
CA SER A 283 -22.18 26.87 -24.37
C SER A 283 -21.41 27.67 -23.33
N HIS A 284 -20.08 27.70 -23.45
CA HIS A 284 -19.20 28.48 -22.58
C HIS A 284 -18.41 29.50 -23.41
N ILE A 285 -18.39 30.76 -22.94
CA ILE A 285 -17.63 31.84 -23.58
C ILE A 285 -16.32 32.00 -22.81
N PHE A 286 -15.20 31.88 -23.51
CA PHE A 286 -13.89 32.25 -22.98
C PHE A 286 -13.75 33.78 -23.02
N LEU A 287 -13.44 34.38 -21.87
CA LEU A 287 -13.23 35.84 -21.75
C LEU A 287 -11.90 36.27 -22.42
N ASP A 288 -10.90 35.40 -22.37
CA ASP A 288 -9.60 35.52 -23.02
C ASP A 288 -9.30 34.24 -23.81
N SER A 289 -8.44 34.29 -24.84
CA SER A 289 -8.09 33.07 -25.60
C SER A 289 -7.43 32.08 -24.63
N PRO A 290 -7.98 30.87 -24.43
CA PRO A 290 -7.40 29.90 -23.49
C PRO A 290 -6.04 29.35 -23.97
N PHE A 291 -5.66 29.67 -25.21
CA PHE A 291 -4.39 29.35 -25.82
C PHE A 291 -3.90 30.56 -26.63
N ASP A 292 -2.78 31.15 -26.22
CA ASP A 292 -1.87 31.87 -27.11
C ASP A 292 -0.92 30.85 -27.78
#